data_AF-A0A661EGM7-F1
#
_entry.id   AF-A0A661EGM7-F1
#
_cell.length_a   1.000
_cell.length_b   1.000
_cell.length_c   1.000
_cell.angle_alpha   90.00
_cell.angle_beta   90.00
_cell.angle_gamma   90.00
#
_symmetry.space_group_name_H-M   'P 1'
#
loop_
_entity.id
_entity.type
_entity.pdbx_description
1 polymer ?
#
loop_
_entity_poly.entity_id
_entity_poly.type
_entity_poly.pdbx_seq_one_letter_code
_entity_poly.pdbx_strand_id
1 'polypeptide(L)'
;MKLYKFSIQPLADFATELTGDTLFGQICWQIVHSLGEYKLNSLLQDYVRNPFLIISDSYPAEHIIKPTLPYFYFGKHKTQDRKKIKKLNFIQIENIKKPISQWLDNITDDKKNKIKKQHRTHNSINRLLGSTTGNDYAPYQVATFSYQNNLDFYLLLDESLLDIKNLEKIISQIGDIGYGKDATIGMGKFRIIGFKEHQWNINQQVNSFLSLSLMQLQGQNYQSDNTFYTPTTKFGKHGSSVAKPFKNPIMLAKSGAIITTTMNNQQYLGAAITCNISQSIPKTVHQAYAIVIPVYLDYNYENI
;
A
#
# COMPACT_ATOMS: atom_id res chain seq x y z
N MET A 1 3.44 -13.41 -13.98
CA MET A 1 2.55 -13.32 -12.81
C MET A 1 1.14 -12.96 -13.27
N LYS A 2 0.10 -13.39 -12.56
CA LYS A 2 -1.27 -12.97 -12.81
C LYS A 2 -1.68 -11.87 -11.85
N LEU A 3 -2.42 -10.89 -12.36
CA LEU A 3 -2.94 -9.78 -11.57
C LEU A 3 -4.34 -10.14 -11.07
N TYR A 4 -4.57 -9.96 -9.78
CA TYR A 4 -5.87 -10.15 -9.16
C TYR A 4 -6.31 -8.86 -8.47
N LYS A 5 -7.63 -8.62 -8.48
CA LYS A 5 -8.28 -7.63 -7.63
C LYS A 5 -8.97 -8.36 -6.47
N PHE A 6 -8.68 -7.94 -5.25
CA PHE A 6 -9.35 -8.37 -4.03
C PHE A 6 -10.21 -7.24 -3.50
N SER A 7 -11.46 -7.57 -3.15
CA SER A 7 -12.40 -6.67 -2.51
C SER A 7 -12.64 -7.15 -1.08
N ILE A 8 -12.49 -6.25 -0.12
CA ILE A 8 -12.68 -6.52 1.30
C ILE A 8 -13.72 -5.59 1.92
N GLN A 9 -14.46 -6.13 2.87
CA GLN A 9 -15.34 -5.38 3.76
C GLN A 9 -14.63 -5.16 5.10
N PRO A 10 -14.31 -3.91 5.48
CA PRO A 10 -13.91 -3.55 6.83
C PRO A 10 -14.95 -4.00 7.88
N LEU A 11 -14.51 -4.70 8.92
CA LEU A 11 -15.36 -5.13 10.04
C LEU A 11 -15.02 -4.41 11.36
N ALA A 12 -13.87 -3.74 11.41
CA ALA A 12 -13.41 -2.93 12.54
C ALA A 12 -12.58 -1.74 12.05
N ASP A 13 -12.31 -0.79 12.95
CA ASP A 13 -11.33 0.27 12.69
C ASP A 13 -9.91 -0.32 12.60
N PHE A 14 -9.04 0.34 11.87
CA PHE A 14 -7.64 -0.05 11.70
C PHE A 14 -6.73 0.89 12.50
N ALA A 15 -5.78 0.36 13.25
CA ALA A 15 -4.73 1.16 13.90
C ALA A 15 -3.48 1.34 13.02
N THR A 16 -3.50 0.81 11.80
CA THR A 16 -2.44 0.90 10.78
C THR A 16 -3.10 1.05 9.42
N GLU A 17 -2.65 2.01 8.61
CA GLU A 17 -3.13 2.14 7.23
C GLU A 17 -2.84 0.87 6.44
N LEU A 18 -3.83 0.42 5.65
CA LEU A 18 -3.77 -0.87 4.97
C LEU A 18 -2.88 -0.76 3.71
N THR A 19 -1.59 -0.93 3.95
CA THR A 19 -0.49 -0.80 3.00
C THR A 19 0.03 -2.15 2.55
N GLY A 20 0.45 -2.24 1.29
CA GLY A 20 0.84 -3.48 0.64
C GLY A 20 2.08 -4.12 1.26
N ASP A 21 3.08 -3.32 1.65
CA ASP A 21 4.31 -3.79 2.31
C ASP A 21 4.04 -4.47 3.66
N THR A 22 3.10 -3.91 4.41
CA THR A 22 2.69 -4.42 5.73
C THR A 22 1.84 -5.68 5.57
N LEU A 23 0.92 -5.70 4.60
CA LEU A 23 0.11 -6.88 4.29
C LEU A 23 1.01 -8.03 3.81
N PHE A 24 2.00 -7.76 2.95
CA PHE A 24 2.99 -8.74 2.53
C PHE A 24 3.75 -9.34 3.73
N GLY A 25 4.18 -8.48 4.66
CA GLY A 25 4.82 -8.94 5.90
C GLY A 25 3.93 -9.85 6.74
N GLN A 26 2.63 -9.53 6.87
CA GLN A 26 1.68 -10.37 7.58
C GLN A 26 1.41 -11.69 6.86
N ILE A 27 1.31 -11.67 5.53
CA ILE A 27 1.18 -12.89 4.71
C ILE A 27 2.39 -13.78 4.90
N CYS A 28 3.61 -13.23 4.92
CA CYS A 28 4.82 -14.02 5.21
C CYS A 28 4.73 -14.74 6.57
N TRP A 29 4.31 -14.04 7.63
CA TRP A 29 4.11 -14.67 8.94
C TRP A 29 3.00 -15.72 8.92
N GLN A 30 1.89 -15.43 8.25
CA GLN A 30 0.79 -16.39 8.15
C GLN A 30 1.16 -17.62 7.31
N ILE A 31 2.04 -17.48 6.31
CA ILE A 31 2.64 -18.63 5.59
C ILE A 31 3.48 -19.47 6.57
N VAL A 32 4.28 -18.86 7.44
CA VAL A 32 5.04 -19.62 8.46
C VAL A 32 4.10 -20.39 9.37
N HIS A 33 3.01 -19.76 9.83
CA HIS A 33 2.05 -20.40 10.72
C HIS A 33 1.24 -21.52 10.05
N SER A 34 0.86 -21.35 8.78
CA SER A 34 -0.02 -22.29 8.06
C SER A 34 0.72 -23.36 7.26
N LEU A 35 1.88 -23.02 6.68
CA LEU A 35 2.63 -23.85 5.73
C LEU A 35 4.08 -24.15 6.17
N GLY A 36 4.54 -23.53 7.26
CA GLY A 36 5.87 -23.74 7.83
C GLY A 36 6.96 -22.82 7.28
N GLU A 37 8.03 -22.67 8.04
CA GLU A 37 9.16 -21.79 7.73
C GLU A 37 9.90 -22.20 6.44
N TYR A 38 10.05 -23.50 6.19
CA TYR A 38 10.68 -24.01 4.97
C TYR A 38 9.98 -23.50 3.70
N LYS A 39 8.64 -23.51 3.69
CA LYS A 39 7.87 -23.01 2.55
C LYS A 39 8.10 -21.51 2.33
N LEU A 40 8.10 -20.70 3.39
CA LEU A 40 8.40 -19.27 3.27
C LEU A 40 9.82 -19.05 2.73
N ASN A 41 10.82 -19.75 3.27
CA ASN A 41 12.20 -19.63 2.82
C ASN A 41 12.36 -19.97 1.33
N SER A 42 11.67 -21.02 0.86
CA SER A 42 11.62 -21.37 -0.56
C SER A 42 10.98 -20.27 -1.42
N LEU A 43 9.87 -19.68 -0.96
CA LEU A 43 9.20 -18.58 -1.68
C LEU A 43 10.04 -17.30 -1.73
N LEU A 44 10.85 -17.03 -0.69
CA LEU A 44 11.67 -15.83 -0.59
C LEU A 44 13.06 -15.95 -1.24
N GLN A 45 13.50 -17.16 -1.58
CA GLN A 45 14.86 -17.44 -2.03
C GLN A 45 15.30 -16.58 -3.23
N ASP A 46 14.41 -16.36 -4.20
CA ASP A 46 14.68 -15.55 -5.39
C ASP A 46 13.76 -14.31 -5.50
N TYR A 47 13.19 -13.87 -4.37
CA TYR A 47 12.19 -12.79 -4.36
C TYR A 47 12.69 -11.47 -4.96
N VAL A 48 13.99 -11.20 -4.88
CA VAL A 48 14.61 -9.97 -5.42
C VAL A 48 14.60 -9.94 -6.95
N ARG A 49 14.61 -11.11 -7.61
CA ARG A 49 14.60 -11.20 -9.08
C ARG A 49 13.26 -11.65 -9.61
N ASN A 50 12.66 -12.65 -8.95
CA ASN A 50 11.41 -13.30 -9.31
C ASN A 50 10.47 -13.32 -8.10
N PRO A 51 9.80 -12.19 -7.79
CA PRO A 51 8.89 -12.13 -6.66
C PRO A 51 7.69 -13.06 -6.86
N PHE A 52 7.39 -13.92 -5.89
CA PHE A 52 6.21 -14.79 -5.94
C PHE A 52 4.90 -14.02 -5.72
N LEU A 53 4.97 -12.89 -5.01
CA LEU A 53 3.83 -12.08 -4.60
C LEU A 53 4.24 -10.61 -4.51
N ILE A 54 3.43 -9.74 -5.13
CA ILE A 54 3.51 -8.29 -4.95
C ILE A 54 2.10 -7.79 -4.62
N ILE A 55 1.98 -6.90 -3.64
CA ILE A 55 0.69 -6.41 -3.14
C ILE A 55 0.64 -4.89 -3.19
N SER A 56 -0.44 -4.33 -3.71
CA SER A 56 -0.68 -2.88 -3.64
C SER A 56 -1.16 -2.45 -2.25
N ASP A 57 -1.21 -1.14 -2.03
CA ASP A 57 -2.04 -0.59 -0.96
C ASP A 57 -3.53 -0.80 -1.27
N SER A 58 -4.40 -0.64 -0.27
CA SER A 58 -5.84 -0.64 -0.50
C SER A 58 -6.40 0.75 -0.73
N TYR A 59 -7.42 0.81 -1.56
CA TYR A 59 -8.16 2.01 -1.91
C TYR A 59 -9.66 1.79 -1.71
N PRO A 60 -10.47 2.84 -1.61
CA PRO A 60 -11.92 2.70 -1.74
C PRO A 60 -12.28 1.89 -2.99
N ALA A 61 -13.31 1.04 -2.90
CA ALA A 61 -13.74 0.20 -4.01
C ALA A 61 -13.93 1.02 -5.30
N GLU A 62 -13.46 0.47 -6.44
CA GLU A 62 -13.45 1.11 -7.76
C GLU A 62 -12.66 2.44 -7.83
N HIS A 63 -11.79 2.71 -6.86
CA HIS A 63 -10.87 3.84 -6.88
C HIS A 63 -9.40 3.40 -6.83
N ILE A 64 -8.53 4.31 -7.23
CA ILE A 64 -7.08 4.22 -7.12
C ILE A 64 -6.55 5.53 -6.52
N ILE A 65 -5.28 5.54 -6.12
CA ILE A 65 -4.63 6.73 -5.58
C ILE A 65 -4.50 7.83 -6.64
N LYS A 66 -4.70 9.08 -6.21
CA LYS A 66 -4.39 10.27 -7.01
C LYS A 66 -2.90 10.30 -7.30
N PRO A 67 -2.49 10.51 -8.56
CA PRO A 67 -1.09 10.53 -8.90
C PRO A 67 -0.39 11.78 -8.30
N THR A 68 0.91 11.63 -8.05
CA THR A 68 1.80 12.63 -7.46
C THR A 68 2.54 13.30 -8.60
N LEU A 69 2.08 14.48 -8.98
CA LEU A 69 2.67 15.28 -10.05
C LEU A 69 2.34 16.76 -9.83
N PRO A 70 3.13 17.66 -10.45
CA PRO A 70 2.82 19.09 -10.46
C PRO A 70 1.41 19.38 -10.99
N TYR A 71 0.74 20.37 -10.41
CA TYR A 71 -0.68 20.62 -10.70
C TYR A 71 -0.98 20.96 -12.16
N PHE A 72 -0.02 21.53 -12.89
CA PHE A 72 -0.23 21.92 -14.28
C PHE A 72 -0.51 20.73 -15.21
N TYR A 73 -0.07 19.52 -14.85
CA TYR A 73 -0.40 18.30 -15.60
C TYR A 73 -1.83 17.80 -15.38
N PHE A 74 -2.58 18.31 -14.40
CA PHE A 74 -3.99 17.96 -14.17
C PHE A 74 -4.97 18.83 -14.97
N GLY A 75 -4.50 19.54 -16.01
CA GLY A 75 -5.36 20.43 -16.78
C GLY A 75 -5.40 21.87 -16.27
N LYS A 76 -6.18 22.69 -16.98
CA LYS A 76 -6.41 24.10 -16.61
C LYS A 76 -7.22 24.17 -15.31
N HIS A 77 -6.67 24.79 -14.29
CA HIS A 77 -7.32 25.01 -13.00
C HIS A 77 -7.00 26.42 -12.49
N LYS A 78 -7.92 27.03 -11.73
CA LYS A 78 -7.66 28.32 -11.11
C LYS A 78 -6.69 28.16 -9.94
N THR A 79 -5.76 29.11 -9.76
CA THR A 79 -4.78 29.07 -8.65
C THR A 79 -5.42 28.93 -7.27
N GLN A 80 -6.61 29.52 -7.07
CA GLN A 80 -7.37 29.46 -5.83
C GLN A 80 -7.84 28.05 -5.46
N ASP A 81 -7.97 27.15 -6.44
CA ASP A 81 -8.44 25.78 -6.21
C ASP A 81 -7.32 24.81 -5.81
N ARG A 82 -6.04 25.21 -5.91
CA ARG A 82 -4.89 24.35 -5.54
C ARG A 82 -4.97 23.82 -4.10
N LYS A 83 -5.49 24.60 -3.16
CA LYS A 83 -5.67 24.16 -1.76
C LYS A 83 -6.76 23.08 -1.63
N LYS A 84 -7.79 23.10 -2.49
CA LYS A 84 -8.82 22.05 -2.54
C LYS A 84 -8.25 20.79 -3.19
N ILE A 85 -7.54 20.93 -4.31
CA ILE A 85 -6.91 19.81 -5.04
C ILE A 85 -5.92 19.05 -4.16
N LYS A 86 -5.18 19.76 -3.29
CA LYS A 86 -4.28 19.16 -2.29
C LYS A 86 -4.95 18.18 -1.32
N LYS A 87 -6.25 18.33 -1.07
CA LYS A 87 -6.99 17.48 -0.14
C LYS A 87 -7.63 16.26 -0.83
N LEU A 88 -7.59 16.21 -2.16
CA LEU A 88 -8.13 15.09 -2.93
C LEU A 88 -7.10 13.95 -2.98
N ASN A 89 -7.55 12.72 -2.81
CA ASN A 89 -6.69 11.56 -2.60
C ASN A 89 -6.96 10.40 -3.56
N PHE A 90 -8.18 10.24 -4.06
CA PHE A 90 -8.55 9.06 -4.83
C PHE A 90 -9.22 9.42 -6.15
N ILE A 91 -9.06 8.60 -7.18
CA ILE A 91 -9.72 8.78 -8.46
C ILE A 91 -10.43 7.49 -8.84
N GLN A 92 -11.61 7.60 -9.47
CA GLN A 92 -12.30 6.43 -10.01
C GLN A 92 -11.44 5.75 -11.07
N ILE A 93 -11.35 4.42 -10.98
CA ILE A 93 -10.50 3.59 -11.82
C ILE A 93 -10.79 3.74 -13.32
N GLU A 94 -12.03 4.04 -13.71
CA GLU A 94 -12.40 4.21 -15.12
C GLU A 94 -11.65 5.35 -15.82
N ASN A 95 -11.14 6.32 -15.06
CA ASN A 95 -10.39 7.45 -15.61
C ASN A 95 -9.00 7.08 -16.13
N ILE A 96 -8.51 5.86 -15.87
CA ILE A 96 -7.25 5.37 -16.47
C ILE A 96 -7.30 5.29 -18.00
N LYS A 97 -8.49 5.41 -18.59
CA LYS A 97 -8.77 5.48 -20.04
C LYS A 97 -8.57 6.88 -20.63
N LYS A 98 -8.43 7.89 -19.78
CA LYS A 98 -8.28 9.30 -20.15
C LYS A 98 -6.88 9.78 -19.78
N PRO A 99 -6.35 10.81 -20.46
CA PRO A 99 -5.11 11.43 -20.04
C PRO A 99 -5.23 12.04 -18.64
N ILE A 100 -4.11 12.10 -17.92
CA ILE A 100 -4.04 12.68 -16.56
C ILE A 100 -4.58 14.13 -16.52
N SER A 101 -4.45 14.87 -17.61
CA SER A 101 -4.99 16.23 -17.77
C SER A 101 -6.50 16.35 -17.57
N GLN A 102 -7.24 15.25 -17.69
CA GLN A 102 -8.70 15.18 -17.55
C GLN A 102 -9.16 14.52 -16.23
N TRP A 103 -8.22 14.20 -15.34
CA TRP A 103 -8.53 13.43 -14.14
C TRP A 103 -9.18 14.26 -13.04
N LEU A 104 -8.89 15.57 -13.00
CA LEU A 104 -9.16 16.46 -11.86
C LEU A 104 -10.61 16.43 -11.35
N ASP A 105 -11.58 16.44 -12.27
CA ASP A 105 -13.01 16.49 -11.94
C ASP A 105 -13.52 15.21 -11.27
N ASN A 106 -12.77 14.11 -11.41
CA ASN A 106 -13.14 12.79 -10.90
C ASN A 106 -12.36 12.37 -9.65
N ILE A 107 -11.56 13.28 -9.10
CA ILE A 107 -10.79 13.03 -7.88
C ILE A 107 -11.65 13.36 -6.66
N THR A 108 -11.65 12.47 -5.69
CA THR A 108 -12.43 12.51 -4.45
C THR A 108 -11.50 12.57 -3.22
N ASP A 109 -12.01 13.12 -2.13
CA ASP A 109 -11.30 13.18 -0.84
C ASP A 109 -11.72 12.04 0.10
N ASP A 110 -11.07 11.96 1.26
CA ASP A 110 -11.39 10.99 2.31
C ASP A 110 -12.85 11.10 2.76
N LYS A 111 -13.39 12.32 2.84
CA LYS A 111 -14.75 12.57 3.31
C LYS A 111 -15.79 11.97 2.37
N LYS A 112 -15.64 12.19 1.05
CA LYS A 112 -16.53 11.63 0.03
C LYS A 112 -16.45 10.10 -0.02
N ASN A 113 -15.28 9.54 0.26
CA ASN A 113 -15.07 8.08 0.38
C ASN A 113 -15.39 7.53 1.78
N LYS A 114 -15.97 8.35 2.67
CA LYS A 114 -16.35 7.97 4.04
C LYS A 114 -15.20 7.35 4.85
N ILE A 115 -13.99 7.83 4.63
CA ILE A 115 -12.80 7.51 5.41
C ILE A 115 -12.70 8.51 6.55
N LYS A 116 -12.60 8.02 7.79
CA LYS A 116 -12.43 8.87 8.98
C LYS A 116 -11.16 8.50 9.71
N LYS A 117 -10.28 9.49 9.90
CA LYS A 117 -9.14 9.40 10.80
C LYS A 117 -9.53 9.98 12.16
N GLN A 118 -9.37 9.21 13.22
CA GLN A 118 -9.67 9.61 14.59
C GLN A 118 -8.47 9.32 15.50
N HIS A 119 -8.43 9.96 16.65
CA HIS A 119 -7.45 9.65 17.70
C HIS A 119 -8.19 9.05 18.88
N ARG A 120 -7.84 7.82 19.24
CA ARG A 120 -8.34 7.16 20.45
C ARG A 120 -7.34 7.36 21.58
N THR A 121 -7.82 7.86 22.71
CA THR A 121 -7.02 7.98 23.93
C THR A 121 -7.06 6.66 24.69
N HIS A 122 -5.89 6.16 25.06
CA HIS A 122 -5.70 5.00 25.91
C HIS A 122 -5.12 5.44 27.24
N ASN A 123 -5.60 4.83 28.32
CA ASN A 123 -5.08 5.01 29.66
C ASN A 123 -4.45 3.70 30.14
N SER A 124 -3.30 3.80 30.80
CA SER A 124 -2.66 2.68 31.48
C SER A 124 -2.90 2.84 32.97
N ILE A 125 -3.43 1.81 33.64
CA ILE A 125 -3.74 1.86 35.08
C ILE A 125 -2.70 1.03 35.83
N ASN A 126 -2.05 1.66 36.82
CA ASN A 126 -1.20 0.95 37.77
C ASN A 126 -2.10 0.12 38.70
N ARG A 127 -1.97 -1.21 38.64
CA ARG A 127 -2.82 -2.13 39.44
C ARG A 127 -2.58 -2.02 40.95
N LEU A 128 -1.42 -1.54 41.39
CA LEU A 128 -1.10 -1.37 42.82
C LEU A 128 -1.66 -0.06 43.38
N LEU A 129 -1.56 1.03 42.61
CA LEU A 129 -1.95 2.37 43.07
C LEU A 129 -3.35 2.79 42.62
N GLY A 130 -3.97 2.06 41.69
CA GLY A 130 -5.24 2.44 41.07
C GLY A 130 -5.18 3.74 40.26
N SER A 131 -3.99 4.26 39.96
CA SER A 131 -3.79 5.55 39.31
C SER A 131 -3.22 5.42 37.89
N THR A 132 -3.37 6.49 37.11
CA THR A 132 -2.77 6.68 35.78
C THR A 132 -1.55 7.62 35.82
N THR A 133 -1.01 7.88 37.02
CA THR A 133 0.09 8.83 37.23
C THR A 133 1.45 8.14 37.20
N GLY A 134 2.38 8.69 36.41
CA GLY A 134 3.76 8.18 36.21
C GLY A 134 4.12 8.06 34.72
N ASN A 135 5.42 8.11 34.38
CA ASN A 135 5.88 8.15 32.98
C ASN A 135 5.36 6.96 32.13
N ASP A 136 5.26 5.76 32.71
CA ASP A 136 4.77 4.55 32.02
C ASP A 136 3.24 4.40 32.03
N TYR A 137 2.53 5.22 32.81
CA TYR A 137 1.08 5.18 32.97
C TYR A 137 0.35 6.36 32.31
N ALA A 138 1.13 7.30 31.74
CA ALA A 138 0.62 8.49 31.10
C ALA A 138 -0.33 8.12 29.92
N PRO A 139 -1.47 8.82 29.78
CA PRO A 139 -2.37 8.65 28.65
C PRO A 139 -1.64 8.85 27.32
N TYR A 140 -1.93 7.99 26.35
CA TYR A 140 -1.37 8.10 25.01
C TYR A 140 -2.47 8.01 23.96
N GLN A 141 -2.21 8.55 22.77
CA GLN A 141 -3.15 8.53 21.66
C GLN A 141 -2.69 7.60 20.55
N VAL A 142 -3.63 6.87 19.99
CA VAL A 142 -3.43 6.04 18.80
C VAL A 142 -4.36 6.55 17.70
N ALA A 143 -3.80 6.83 16.52
CA ALA A 143 -4.61 7.15 15.36
C ALA A 143 -5.30 5.88 14.85
N THR A 144 -6.60 5.97 14.59
CA THR A 144 -7.41 4.91 13.99
C THR A 144 -8.05 5.37 12.70
N PHE A 145 -8.21 4.45 11.77
CA PHE A 145 -8.79 4.65 10.45
C PHE A 145 -10.06 3.84 10.33
N SER A 146 -11.17 4.53 10.12
CA SER A 146 -12.49 3.92 9.94
C SER A 146 -12.89 4.03 8.47
N TYR A 147 -13.26 2.90 7.88
CA TYR A 147 -13.66 2.77 6.48
C TYR A 147 -15.10 2.27 6.41
N GLN A 148 -16.02 3.10 5.93
CA GLN A 148 -17.43 2.68 5.78
C GLN A 148 -17.73 2.01 4.44
N ASN A 149 -16.89 2.24 3.44
CA ASN A 149 -16.99 1.61 2.12
C ASN A 149 -16.09 0.37 2.08
N ASN A 150 -16.39 -0.53 1.15
CA ASN A 150 -15.49 -1.62 0.79
C ASN A 150 -14.18 -1.07 0.24
N LEU A 151 -13.12 -1.85 0.40
CA LEU A 151 -11.79 -1.52 -0.10
C LEU A 151 -11.37 -2.53 -1.17
N ASP A 152 -10.70 -2.04 -2.19
CA ASP A 152 -10.04 -2.85 -3.21
C ASP A 152 -8.53 -2.75 -3.04
N PHE A 153 -7.83 -3.88 -3.18
CA PHE A 153 -6.39 -3.92 -3.39
C PHE A 153 -6.06 -4.92 -4.49
N TYR A 154 -4.85 -4.83 -5.01
CA TYR A 154 -4.38 -5.63 -6.14
C TYR A 154 -3.20 -6.48 -5.69
N LEU A 155 -3.08 -7.66 -6.28
CA LEU A 155 -1.92 -8.52 -6.10
C LEU A 155 -1.45 -9.09 -7.43
N LEU A 156 -0.14 -9.17 -7.61
CA LEU A 156 0.47 -10.00 -8.63
C LEU A 156 0.91 -11.29 -7.95
N LEU A 157 0.51 -12.44 -8.51
CA LEU A 157 0.84 -13.76 -7.99
C LEU A 157 1.54 -14.60 -9.05
N ASP A 158 2.59 -15.30 -8.66
CA ASP A 158 3.11 -16.45 -9.39
C ASP A 158 2.45 -17.73 -8.86
N GLU A 159 1.43 -18.19 -9.58
CA GLU A 159 0.67 -19.40 -9.22
C GLU A 159 1.50 -20.69 -9.29
N SER A 160 2.66 -20.68 -9.96
CA SER A 160 3.56 -21.84 -9.94
C SER A 160 4.22 -22.05 -8.57
N LEU A 161 4.32 -20.98 -7.77
CA LEU A 161 4.98 -20.98 -6.46
C LEU A 161 3.97 -21.06 -5.31
N LEU A 162 2.84 -20.36 -5.43
CA LEU A 162 1.77 -20.33 -4.44
C LEU A 162 0.39 -20.23 -5.12
N ASP A 163 -0.46 -21.22 -4.87
CA ASP A 163 -1.83 -21.26 -5.37
C ASP A 163 -2.70 -20.11 -4.81
N ILE A 164 -3.58 -19.57 -5.66
CA ILE A 164 -4.46 -18.45 -5.31
C ILE A 164 -5.44 -18.80 -4.18
N LYS A 165 -5.94 -20.04 -4.10
CA LYS A 165 -6.88 -20.43 -3.03
C LYS A 165 -6.18 -20.50 -1.68
N ASN A 166 -4.93 -20.97 -1.66
CA ASN A 166 -4.12 -20.93 -0.45
C ASN A 166 -3.84 -19.48 -0.01
N LEU A 167 -3.52 -18.60 -0.94
CA LEU A 167 -3.32 -17.18 -0.65
C LEU A 167 -4.60 -16.52 -0.13
N GLU A 168 -5.75 -16.78 -0.75
CA GLU A 168 -7.06 -16.30 -0.30
C GLU A 168 -7.34 -16.73 1.14
N LYS A 169 -7.12 -18.02 1.46
CA LYS A 169 -7.28 -18.55 2.82
C LYS A 169 -6.36 -17.84 3.82
N ILE A 170 -5.11 -17.60 3.46
CA ILE A 170 -4.14 -16.86 4.28
C ILE A 170 -4.63 -15.43 4.53
N ILE A 171 -5.10 -14.72 3.50
CA ILE A 171 -5.60 -13.35 3.64
C ILE A 171 -6.89 -13.33 4.48
N SER A 172 -7.77 -14.32 4.32
CA SER A 172 -8.97 -14.47 5.16
C SER A 172 -8.60 -14.62 6.64
N GLN A 173 -7.62 -15.47 6.95
CA GLN A 173 -7.14 -15.65 8.32
C GLN A 173 -6.57 -14.36 8.92
N ILE A 174 -5.84 -13.57 8.13
CA ILE A 174 -5.36 -12.24 8.55
C ILE A 174 -6.54 -11.32 8.87
N GLY A 175 -7.61 -11.34 8.06
CA GLY A 175 -8.84 -10.59 8.31
C GLY A 175 -9.56 -11.00 9.59
N ASP A 176 -9.54 -12.29 9.93
CA ASP A 176 -10.15 -12.83 11.16
C ASP A 176 -9.35 -12.47 12.43
N ILE A 177 -8.02 -12.57 12.34
CA ILE A 177 -7.08 -12.24 13.43
C ILE A 177 -7.04 -10.72 13.67
N GLY A 178 -6.94 -9.94 12.59
CA GLY A 178 -6.77 -8.49 12.61
C GLY A 178 -5.46 -8.06 11.94
N TYR A 179 -5.57 -7.09 11.01
CA TYR A 179 -4.45 -6.48 10.32
C TYR A 179 -3.72 -5.45 11.17
N GLY A 180 -2.38 -5.50 11.14
CA GLY A 180 -1.51 -4.47 11.69
C GLY A 180 -1.52 -4.37 13.22
N LYS A 181 -1.34 -3.14 13.72
CA LYS A 181 -1.26 -2.84 15.14
C LYS A 181 -2.61 -3.10 15.83
N ASP A 182 -2.57 -3.48 17.11
CA ASP A 182 -3.73 -3.57 18.00
C ASP A 182 -4.78 -4.62 17.57
N ALA A 183 -4.39 -5.59 16.75
CA ALA A 183 -5.20 -6.75 16.38
C ALA A 183 -5.73 -7.52 17.60
N THR A 184 -4.93 -7.61 18.68
CA THR A 184 -5.30 -8.27 19.94
C THR A 184 -6.47 -7.61 20.68
N ILE A 185 -6.76 -6.34 20.41
CA ILE A 185 -7.94 -5.62 20.94
C ILE A 185 -9.03 -5.44 19.87
N GLY A 186 -8.97 -6.25 18.80
CA GLY A 186 -10.01 -6.33 17.76
C GLY A 186 -9.86 -5.34 16.61
N MET A 187 -8.73 -4.62 16.47
CA MET A 187 -8.51 -3.73 15.34
C MET A 187 -8.17 -4.51 14.05
N GLY A 188 -8.41 -3.87 12.91
CA GLY A 188 -7.94 -4.33 11.60
C GLY A 188 -8.66 -5.55 11.05
N LYS A 189 -9.83 -5.92 11.59
CA LYS A 189 -10.62 -7.03 11.07
C LYS A 189 -11.31 -6.68 9.77
N PHE A 190 -11.31 -7.62 8.83
CA PHE A 190 -11.99 -7.48 7.55
C PHE A 190 -12.43 -8.85 7.02
N ARG A 191 -13.32 -8.85 6.04
CA ARG A 191 -13.75 -10.04 5.31
C ARG A 191 -13.49 -9.87 3.82
N ILE A 192 -12.99 -10.91 3.15
CA ILE A 192 -12.97 -10.94 1.67
C ILE A 192 -14.40 -11.12 1.18
N ILE A 193 -14.85 -10.19 0.34
CA ILE A 193 -16.19 -10.25 -0.29
C ILE A 193 -16.11 -10.62 -1.78
N GLY A 194 -14.91 -10.62 -2.34
CA GLY A 194 -14.67 -11.12 -3.70
C GLY A 194 -13.20 -11.01 -4.07
N PHE A 195 -12.79 -11.87 -4.99
CA PHE A 195 -11.54 -11.72 -5.71
C PHE A 195 -11.72 -12.23 -7.14
N LYS A 196 -11.00 -11.63 -8.08
CA LYS A 196 -11.02 -12.05 -9.49
C LYS A 196 -9.71 -11.71 -10.17
N GLU A 197 -9.37 -12.47 -11.20
CA GLU A 197 -8.30 -12.07 -12.13
C GLU A 197 -8.67 -10.71 -12.75
N HIS A 198 -7.67 -9.85 -12.90
CA HIS A 198 -7.84 -8.47 -13.30
C HIS A 198 -6.87 -8.11 -14.42
N GLN A 199 -7.35 -7.29 -15.34
CA GLN A 199 -6.55 -6.66 -16.38
C GLN A 199 -6.96 -5.21 -16.48
N TRP A 200 -5.97 -4.33 -16.61
CA TRP A 200 -6.23 -2.91 -16.79
C TRP A 200 -6.84 -2.69 -18.18
N ASN A 201 -8.01 -2.07 -18.23
CA ASN A 201 -8.64 -1.68 -19.49
C ASN A 201 -8.07 -0.34 -19.94
N ILE A 202 -6.94 -0.39 -20.66
CA ILE A 202 -6.26 0.77 -21.21
C ILE A 202 -6.60 0.88 -22.70
N ASN A 203 -7.12 2.04 -23.12
CA ASN A 203 -7.49 2.34 -24.51
C ASN A 203 -6.85 3.64 -25.00
N GLN A 204 -5.75 4.05 -24.38
CA GLN A 204 -5.02 5.27 -24.70
C GLN A 204 -3.52 4.97 -24.84
N GLN A 205 -2.77 5.95 -25.35
CA GLN A 205 -1.32 5.90 -25.37
C GLN A 205 -0.76 5.71 -23.95
N VAL A 206 0.33 4.97 -23.82
CA VAL A 206 1.01 4.78 -22.53
C VAL A 206 2.41 5.37 -22.65
N ASN A 207 2.77 6.24 -21.72
CA ASN A 207 4.12 6.80 -21.63
C ASN A 207 4.65 6.84 -20.20
N SER A 208 3.82 6.59 -19.19
CA SER A 208 4.22 6.57 -17.78
C SER A 208 3.43 5.51 -17.01
N PHE A 209 3.86 5.26 -15.78
CA PHE A 209 3.29 4.26 -14.88
C PHE A 209 2.92 4.89 -13.54
N LEU A 210 1.72 4.63 -13.05
CA LEU A 210 1.24 5.03 -11.73
C LEU A 210 1.46 3.90 -10.71
N SER A 211 2.22 4.16 -9.64
CA SER A 211 2.48 3.18 -8.58
C SER A 211 1.29 3.04 -7.62
N LEU A 212 0.94 1.79 -7.28
CA LEU A 212 -0.13 1.48 -6.32
C LEU A 212 0.38 1.05 -4.93
N SER A 213 1.67 1.16 -4.67
CA SER A 213 2.24 0.94 -3.34
C SER A 213 3.55 1.68 -3.19
N LEU A 214 4.09 1.63 -1.97
CA LEU A 214 5.44 2.09 -1.66
C LEU A 214 6.45 1.35 -2.54
N MET A 215 7.40 2.09 -3.12
CA MET A 215 8.40 1.50 -4.00
C MET A 215 9.81 2.05 -3.79
N GLN A 216 10.79 1.21 -4.08
CA GLN A 216 12.20 1.56 -4.10
C GLN A 216 12.58 2.09 -5.49
N LEU A 217 13.08 3.33 -5.54
CA LEU A 217 13.55 3.94 -6.79
C LEU A 217 15.06 3.79 -7.00
N GLN A 218 15.83 3.61 -5.93
CA GLN A 218 17.29 3.57 -6.00
C GLN A 218 17.78 2.34 -6.79
N GLY A 219 18.81 2.56 -7.62
CA GLY A 219 19.41 1.50 -8.44
C GLY A 219 18.55 1.06 -9.62
N GLN A 220 17.50 1.82 -9.95
CA GLN A 220 16.62 1.58 -11.09
C GLN A 220 16.90 2.61 -12.20
N ASN A 221 16.79 2.18 -13.45
CA ASN A 221 17.01 3.03 -14.63
C ASN A 221 15.69 3.69 -15.06
N TYR A 222 15.25 4.70 -14.29
CA TYR A 222 14.06 5.50 -14.62
C TYR A 222 14.45 6.86 -15.20
N GLN A 223 13.58 7.45 -16.01
CA GLN A 223 13.78 8.79 -16.57
C GLN A 223 13.47 9.84 -15.49
N SER A 224 14.50 10.49 -14.96
CA SER A 224 14.40 11.46 -13.85
C SER A 224 13.42 12.59 -14.13
N ASP A 225 13.49 13.16 -15.34
CA ASP A 225 12.80 14.41 -15.69
C ASP A 225 11.28 14.25 -15.72
N ASN A 226 10.81 13.02 -15.92
CA ASN A 226 9.40 12.66 -16.00
C ASN A 226 9.00 11.63 -14.92
N THR A 227 9.75 11.59 -13.82
CA THR A 227 9.44 10.75 -12.65
C THR A 227 9.09 11.64 -11.46
N PHE A 228 7.86 11.54 -10.99
CA PHE A 228 7.30 12.38 -9.94
C PHE A 228 6.86 11.54 -8.75
N TYR A 229 7.36 11.86 -7.56
CA TYR A 229 7.05 11.10 -6.35
C TYR A 229 7.19 11.95 -5.09
N THR A 230 6.59 11.49 -4.00
CA THR A 230 6.83 12.04 -2.66
C THR A 230 7.67 11.04 -1.87
N PRO A 231 8.86 11.41 -1.36
CA PRO A 231 9.64 10.52 -0.51
C PRO A 231 8.94 10.31 0.84
N THR A 232 9.13 9.14 1.43
CA THR A 232 8.64 8.81 2.77
C THR A 232 9.59 7.84 3.47
N THR A 233 9.64 7.92 4.79
CA THR A 233 10.39 6.95 5.60
C THR A 233 9.41 5.98 6.25
N LYS A 234 9.60 4.68 6.01
CA LYS A 234 8.82 3.62 6.66
C LYS A 234 9.57 3.12 7.89
N PHE A 235 8.88 3.13 9.03
CA PHE A 235 9.35 2.54 10.29
C PHE A 235 8.60 1.23 10.52
N GLY A 236 9.25 0.12 10.20
CA GLY A 236 8.65 -1.21 10.32
C GLY A 236 8.88 -1.86 11.67
N LYS A 237 7.99 -2.81 12.02
CA LYS A 237 8.16 -3.73 13.14
C LYS A 237 7.91 -5.16 12.66
N HIS A 238 8.60 -6.12 13.24
CA HIS A 238 8.30 -7.55 13.07
C HIS A 238 7.02 -7.92 13.83
N GLY A 239 6.20 -8.79 13.23
CA GLY A 239 4.92 -9.20 13.80
C GLY A 239 5.02 -10.28 14.88
N SER A 240 6.16 -10.95 15.01
CA SER A 240 6.37 -12.05 15.96
C SER A 240 7.23 -11.64 17.16
N SER A 241 7.31 -12.52 18.17
CA SER A 241 8.10 -12.37 19.39
C SER A 241 9.60 -12.41 19.07
N VAL A 242 10.15 -11.25 18.72
CA VAL A 242 11.58 -11.06 18.41
C VAL A 242 12.19 -10.12 19.44
N ALA A 243 13.38 -10.46 19.96
CA ALA A 243 14.06 -9.68 21.01
C ALA A 243 14.24 -8.19 20.66
N LYS A 244 14.57 -7.88 19.39
CA LYS A 244 14.55 -6.52 18.84
C LYS A 244 13.55 -6.47 17.69
N PRO A 245 12.31 -5.99 17.93
CA PRO A 245 11.25 -6.11 16.94
C PRO A 245 11.28 -5.00 15.89
N PHE A 246 11.99 -3.90 16.13
CA PHE A 246 12.04 -2.76 15.21
C PHE A 246 12.98 -3.03 14.02
N LYS A 247 12.52 -2.67 12.83
CA LYS A 247 13.30 -2.65 11.59
C LYS A 247 14.00 -1.30 11.45
N ASN A 248 15.12 -1.29 10.74
CA ASN A 248 15.78 -0.06 10.35
C ASN A 248 14.84 0.77 9.46
N PRO A 249 14.86 2.11 9.57
CA PRO A 249 14.06 2.98 8.73
C PRO A 249 14.45 2.83 7.26
N ILE A 250 13.46 2.80 6.37
CA ILE A 250 13.66 2.66 4.93
C ILE A 250 13.05 3.87 4.23
N MET A 251 13.81 4.50 3.33
CA MET A 251 13.31 5.59 2.47
C MET A 251 12.73 5.01 1.19
N LEU A 252 11.48 5.38 0.89
CA LEU A 252 10.70 4.87 -0.25
C LEU A 252 9.97 6.02 -0.95
N ALA A 253 9.53 5.80 -2.19
CA ALA A 253 8.53 6.64 -2.83
C ALA A 253 7.13 6.23 -2.36
N LYS A 254 6.30 7.22 -1.98
CA LYS A 254 4.87 6.99 -1.68
C LYS A 254 4.12 6.45 -2.89
N SER A 255 3.09 5.68 -2.60
CA SER A 255 2.06 5.26 -3.55
C SER A 255 1.48 6.48 -4.26
N GLY A 256 1.16 6.31 -5.54
CA GLY A 256 0.78 7.39 -6.42
C GLY A 256 1.97 8.06 -7.12
N ALA A 257 3.17 7.47 -7.10
CA ALA A 257 4.27 7.98 -7.89
C ALA A 257 3.99 7.79 -9.40
N ILE A 258 4.41 8.74 -10.21
CA ILE A 258 4.46 8.61 -11.66
C ILE A 258 5.90 8.28 -12.05
N ILE A 259 6.09 7.13 -12.69
CA ILE A 259 7.39 6.64 -13.12
C ILE A 259 7.40 6.58 -14.65
N THR A 260 8.41 7.18 -15.26
CA THR A 260 8.63 7.08 -16.70
C THR A 260 9.86 6.22 -16.97
N THR A 261 9.72 5.24 -17.85
CA THR A 261 10.79 4.29 -18.19
C THR A 261 10.71 3.92 -19.67
N THR A 262 11.85 3.52 -20.23
CA THR A 262 11.93 2.96 -21.60
C THR A 262 11.41 1.52 -21.68
N MET A 263 11.18 0.88 -20.52
CA MET A 263 10.65 -0.47 -20.46
C MET A 263 9.14 -0.47 -20.74
N ASN A 264 8.74 -1.16 -21.80
CA ASN A 264 7.33 -1.34 -22.14
C ASN A 264 6.68 -2.47 -21.31
N ASN A 265 5.35 -2.42 -21.18
CA ASN A 265 4.50 -3.49 -20.64
C ASN A 265 4.90 -4.04 -19.25
N GLN A 266 5.20 -3.15 -18.31
CA GLN A 266 5.53 -3.52 -16.93
C GLN A 266 4.26 -3.72 -16.09
N GLN A 267 4.17 -4.82 -15.35
CA GLN A 267 3.11 -5.05 -14.36
C GLN A 267 3.45 -4.46 -12.99
N TYR A 268 4.75 -4.36 -12.69
CA TYR A 268 5.27 -3.77 -11.46
C TYR A 268 6.61 -3.08 -11.70
N LEU A 269 7.00 -2.20 -10.79
CA LEU A 269 8.28 -1.50 -10.76
C LEU A 269 8.86 -1.51 -9.33
N GLY A 270 10.10 -1.05 -9.19
CA GLY A 270 10.83 -1.01 -7.92
C GLY A 270 11.62 -2.29 -7.65
N ALA A 271 12.07 -2.45 -6.41
CA ALA A 271 12.91 -3.56 -5.99
C ALA A 271 12.61 -3.95 -4.55
N ALA A 272 12.71 -5.24 -4.22
CA ALA A 272 12.77 -5.66 -2.83
C ALA A 272 14.02 -5.12 -2.15
N ILE A 273 13.90 -4.87 -0.85
CA ILE A 273 15.03 -4.53 0.00
C ILE A 273 15.30 -5.75 0.88
N THR A 274 16.56 -6.14 0.99
CA THR A 274 17.00 -7.32 1.76
C THR A 274 18.20 -7.02 2.65
N CYS A 275 18.97 -5.97 2.34
CA CYS A 275 20.14 -5.59 3.12
C CYS A 275 19.76 -4.62 4.26
N ASN A 276 20.38 -4.81 5.43
CA ASN A 276 20.30 -3.91 6.58
C ASN A 276 18.88 -3.52 7.01
N ILE A 277 17.88 -4.41 6.86
CA ILE A 277 16.51 -4.13 7.33
C ILE A 277 16.36 -4.44 8.81
N SER A 278 16.98 -5.51 9.30
CA SER A 278 16.80 -5.95 10.68
C SER A 278 18.08 -6.54 11.23
N GLN A 279 18.48 -6.05 12.40
CA GLN A 279 19.60 -6.61 13.15
C GLN A 279 19.27 -7.97 13.77
N SER A 280 18.00 -8.23 14.08
CA SER A 280 17.54 -9.46 14.74
C SER A 280 17.22 -10.59 13.75
N ILE A 281 16.75 -10.26 12.55
CA ILE A 281 16.43 -11.23 11.50
C ILE A 281 17.15 -10.81 10.21
N PRO A 282 18.41 -11.22 9.98
CA PRO A 282 19.19 -10.82 8.81
C PRO A 282 18.54 -11.21 7.46
N LYS A 283 17.74 -12.28 7.44
CA LYS A 283 16.99 -12.73 6.25
C LYS A 283 15.70 -11.94 5.99
N THR A 284 15.48 -10.82 6.68
CA THR A 284 14.26 -10.01 6.50
C THR A 284 14.20 -9.46 5.09
N VAL A 285 13.06 -9.68 4.44
CA VAL A 285 12.73 -9.06 3.15
C VAL A 285 11.69 -7.97 3.37
N HIS A 286 11.81 -6.86 2.64
CA HIS A 286 10.80 -5.83 2.56
C HIS A 286 10.34 -5.68 1.11
N GLN A 287 9.04 -5.82 0.88
CA GLN A 287 8.44 -5.56 -0.43
C GLN A 287 8.45 -4.05 -0.69
N ALA A 288 9.35 -3.63 -1.58
CA ALA A 288 9.35 -2.29 -2.16
C ALA A 288 9.21 -2.35 -3.69
N TYR A 289 8.47 -3.36 -4.15
CA TYR A 289 7.84 -3.40 -5.46
C TYR A 289 6.47 -2.72 -5.40
N ALA A 290 6.13 -2.01 -6.47
CA ALA A 290 4.79 -1.51 -6.69
C ALA A 290 4.17 -2.07 -7.95
N ILE A 291 2.95 -2.59 -7.82
CA ILE A 291 2.07 -2.84 -8.96
C ILE A 291 1.82 -1.48 -9.62
N VAL A 292 1.91 -1.45 -10.95
CA VAL A 292 1.75 -0.23 -11.72
C VAL A 292 0.54 -0.27 -12.64
N ILE A 293 -0.09 0.89 -12.80
CA ILE A 293 -1.12 1.13 -13.81
C ILE A 293 -0.47 1.90 -14.97
N PRO A 294 -0.57 1.40 -16.21
CA PRO A 294 -0.17 2.17 -17.39
C PRO A 294 -1.05 3.42 -17.53
N VAL A 295 -0.44 4.59 -17.69
CA VAL A 295 -1.14 5.88 -17.79
C VAL A 295 -0.56 6.74 -18.90
N TYR A 296 -1.35 7.71 -19.33
CA TYR A 296 -0.93 8.73 -20.29
C TYR A 296 -0.74 10.09 -19.61
N LEU A 297 0.49 10.59 -19.65
CA LEU A 297 0.87 11.93 -19.22
C LEU A 297 1.02 12.83 -20.45
N ASP A 298 0.11 13.79 -20.62
CA ASP A 298 0.21 14.80 -21.67
C ASP A 298 1.34 15.79 -21.37
N TYR A 299 2.40 15.79 -22.19
CA TYR A 299 3.49 16.76 -22.07
C TYR A 299 3.20 18.09 -22.79
N ASN A 300 2.11 18.16 -23.55
CA ASN A 300 1.76 19.32 -24.38
C ASN A 300 1.17 20.45 -23.52
N TYR A 301 2.03 21.26 -22.93
CA TYR A 301 1.66 22.57 -22.41
C TYR A 301 2.53 23.64 -23.06
N GLU A 302 2.08 24.10 -24.24
CA GLU A 302 2.44 25.43 -24.73
C GLU A 302 1.81 26.47 -23.79
N ASN A 303 2.68 27.25 -23.12
CA ASN A 303 2.42 28.53 -22.47
C ASN A 303 1.37 28.54 -21.34
N ILE A 304 1.86 28.45 -20.09
CA ILE A 304 1.24 29.11 -18.93
C ILE A 304 1.60 30.59 -18.98
#